data_AF-A0A150WC43-F1
#
_entry.id   AF-A0A150WC43-F1
#
_cell.length_a   1.000
_cell.length_b   1.000
_cell.length_c   1.000
_cell.angle_alpha   90.00
_cell.angle_beta   90.00
_cell.angle_gamma   90.00
#
_symmetry.space_group_name_H-M   'P 1'
#
loop_
_entity.id
_entity.type
_entity.pdbx_description
1 polymer ?
#
loop_
_entity_poly.entity_id
_entity_poly.type
_entity_poly.pdbx_seq_one_letter_code
_entity_poly.pdbx_strand_id
1 'polypeptide(L)'
;MFSMFLDCLILKRSARALLFATLLFSGAVFAQDAVQIDPGNQKLSSADRIANILINSLPESGVKKGLQRYYEIINPSAYEADAEVAFTNSGLSLYFARQFKGNACFAEKTLRFYHDIRSNTKNTQRPDPQMQRHSRTSLGDTAGETRKDLPAGWLFQKALTFTKGNPNAALSLIGICGHDDIAQGTAFNQEAEDKLLAQGYKWEDLYLDPDTTGEEETFCPPRESDFYIARSLSKKSDISDSLKRRILDVQYPGKKAEQIASKNYHVLGAAFMTCQMIEAGLNPYLAVQVETTAANLYRGIRLCQNIEAPASLFWKLQKMPELLRRPHSYTFEQAVIRKALDRGTNKECTMKKVETDPLCELLYKVGSGFDLTSPRAAARAEEQLNKYLDMMIPSGVYTSWNITGKVAGISIPCTRDQLFGPHPFMKWLVGQGHLPLNICGKGLSLESCRKALNTLRTWEVDFDWTVSQHLAGAQFAAGVCKPLPQGKSSFQNFCD
;
A
#
# COMPACT_ATOMS: atom_id res chain seq x y z
N MET A 1 33.39 -32.50 -53.69
CA MET A 1 32.56 -31.32 -53.94
C MET A 1 31.08 -31.74 -54.06
N PHE A 2 30.55 -32.42 -53.03
CA PHE A 2 29.18 -32.97 -52.97
C PHE A 2 28.83 -33.23 -51.49
N SER A 3 28.91 -32.22 -50.63
CA SER A 3 28.51 -32.33 -49.21
C SER A 3 28.20 -30.99 -48.55
N MET A 4 27.70 -30.00 -49.31
CA MET A 4 27.29 -28.70 -48.76
C MET A 4 25.90 -28.23 -49.19
N PHE A 5 25.16 -29.04 -49.96
CA PHE A 5 23.82 -28.66 -50.44
C PHE A 5 22.66 -29.34 -49.70
N LEU A 6 22.92 -30.30 -48.79
CA LEU A 6 21.85 -31.02 -48.08
C LEU A 6 21.41 -30.34 -46.77
N ASP A 7 22.28 -29.58 -46.11
CA ASP A 7 21.98 -28.99 -44.79
C ASP A 7 21.13 -27.71 -44.85
N CYS A 8 21.10 -27.02 -45.99
CA CYS A 8 20.31 -25.79 -46.15
C CYS A 8 18.81 -26.06 -46.41
N LEU A 9 18.45 -27.28 -46.83
CA LEU A 9 17.07 -27.67 -47.15
C LEU A 9 16.28 -28.17 -45.95
N ILE A 10 16.96 -28.74 -44.95
CA ILE A 10 16.33 -29.24 -43.72
C ILE A 10 15.94 -28.07 -42.79
N LEU A 11 16.80 -27.03 -42.67
CA LEU A 11 16.50 -25.84 -41.84
C LEU A 11 15.33 -25.00 -42.36
N LYS A 12 15.07 -24.96 -43.67
CA LYS A 12 13.93 -24.20 -44.23
C LYS A 12 12.57 -24.89 -44.06
N ARG A 13 12.54 -26.22 -43.91
CA ARG A 13 11.28 -26.95 -43.64
C ARG A 13 10.89 -26.91 -42.16
N SER A 14 11.85 -26.92 -41.25
CA SER A 14 11.60 -26.81 -39.80
C SER A 14 11.08 -25.42 -39.39
N ALA A 15 11.59 -24.34 -40.03
CA ALA A 15 11.13 -22.98 -39.74
C ALA A 15 9.69 -22.70 -40.19
N ARG A 16 9.20 -23.36 -41.26
CA ARG A 16 7.81 -23.23 -41.73
C ARG A 16 6.82 -24.01 -40.88
N ALA A 17 7.22 -25.16 -40.32
CA ALA A 17 6.39 -25.92 -39.38
C ALA A 17 6.22 -25.18 -38.04
N LEU A 18 7.28 -24.50 -37.56
CA LEU A 18 7.22 -23.71 -36.33
C LEU A 18 6.37 -22.43 -36.47
N LEU A 19 6.36 -21.80 -37.66
CA LEU A 19 5.50 -20.65 -37.96
C LEU A 19 4.02 -21.03 -38.11
N PHE A 20 3.71 -22.22 -38.63
CA PHE A 20 2.31 -22.69 -38.74
C PHE A 20 1.74 -23.15 -37.38
N ALA A 21 2.57 -23.71 -36.50
CA ALA A 21 2.13 -24.09 -35.15
C ALA A 21 1.87 -22.86 -34.24
N THR A 22 2.58 -21.75 -34.44
CA THR A 22 2.34 -20.49 -33.70
C THR A 22 1.14 -19.71 -34.23
N LEU A 23 0.78 -19.86 -35.52
CA LEU A 23 -0.43 -19.29 -36.11
C LEU A 23 -1.71 -20.07 -35.79
N LEU A 24 -1.62 -21.38 -35.51
CA LEU A 24 -2.78 -22.20 -35.12
C LEU A 24 -3.16 -22.03 -33.63
N PHE A 25 -2.24 -21.64 -32.76
CA PHE A 25 -2.55 -21.32 -31.35
C PHE A 25 -3.02 -19.87 -31.12
N SER A 26 -2.91 -19.00 -32.13
CA SER A 26 -3.39 -17.60 -32.03
C SER A 26 -4.81 -17.40 -32.59
N GLY A 27 -5.44 -18.44 -33.16
CA GLY A 27 -6.76 -18.35 -33.80
C GLY A 27 -7.96 -18.86 -33.01
N ALA A 28 -7.78 -19.49 -31.83
CA ALA A 28 -8.85 -20.24 -31.16
C ALA A 28 -9.25 -19.73 -29.75
N VAL A 29 -8.82 -18.53 -29.32
CA VAL A 29 -9.13 -18.00 -27.97
C VAL A 29 -9.99 -16.70 -27.98
N PHE A 30 -10.35 -16.15 -29.14
CA PHE A 30 -11.16 -14.92 -29.19
C PHE A 30 -12.50 -15.12 -29.90
N ALA A 31 -13.33 -15.97 -29.31
CA ALA A 31 -14.77 -15.94 -29.54
C ALA A 31 -15.47 -16.30 -28.22
N GLN A 32 -15.29 -15.44 -27.21
CA GLN A 32 -16.21 -15.35 -26.08
C GLN A 32 -16.87 -13.98 -26.14
N ASP A 33 -18.17 -14.02 -25.96
CA ASP A 33 -19.14 -12.94 -26.11
C ASP A 33 -18.60 -11.56 -25.75
N ALA A 34 -18.75 -10.64 -26.71
CA ALA A 34 -18.57 -9.21 -26.47
C ALA A 34 -19.68 -8.73 -25.52
N VAL A 35 -19.46 -8.91 -24.22
CA VAL A 35 -20.21 -8.20 -23.18
C VAL A 35 -20.00 -6.71 -23.43
N GLN A 36 -21.07 -5.99 -23.75
CA GLN A 36 -21.05 -4.54 -23.89
C GLN A 36 -20.49 -3.92 -22.60
N ILE A 37 -19.36 -3.23 -22.73
CA ILE A 37 -18.68 -2.57 -21.61
C ILE A 37 -19.19 -1.13 -21.55
N ASP A 38 -19.82 -0.79 -20.43
CA ASP A 38 -20.12 0.60 -20.06
C ASP A 38 -18.79 1.39 -19.95
N PRO A 39 -18.61 2.49 -20.71
CA PRO A 39 -17.34 3.21 -20.79
C PRO A 39 -16.89 3.90 -19.48
N GLY A 40 -17.72 3.91 -18.43
CA GLY A 40 -17.46 4.61 -17.18
C GLY A 40 -16.28 4.12 -16.33
N ASN A 41 -15.83 2.86 -16.45
CA ASN A 41 -14.86 2.28 -15.50
C ASN A 41 -13.93 1.18 -16.06
N GLN A 42 -13.46 1.36 -17.30
CA GLN A 42 -12.77 0.31 -18.06
C GLN A 42 -11.45 -0.22 -17.44
N LYS A 43 -10.74 0.54 -16.61
CA LYS A 43 -9.39 0.14 -16.13
C LYS A 43 -9.42 -0.95 -15.04
N LEU A 44 -10.20 -0.76 -13.98
CA LEU A 44 -10.41 -1.79 -12.95
C LEU A 44 -10.96 -3.06 -13.59
N SER A 45 -11.96 -2.92 -14.49
CA SER A 45 -12.56 -4.06 -15.20
C SER A 45 -11.56 -4.88 -16.03
N SER A 46 -10.50 -4.26 -16.56
CA SER A 46 -9.52 -4.96 -17.40
C SER A 46 -8.49 -5.76 -16.59
N ALA A 47 -7.93 -5.16 -15.53
CA ALA A 47 -6.97 -5.84 -14.65
C ALA A 47 -7.67 -6.93 -13.81
N ASP A 48 -8.89 -6.64 -13.34
CA ASP A 48 -9.77 -7.58 -12.66
C ASP A 48 -10.07 -8.80 -13.54
N ARG A 49 -10.51 -8.57 -14.78
CA ARG A 49 -10.76 -9.64 -15.76
C ARG A 49 -9.50 -10.47 -16.03
N ILE A 50 -8.34 -9.83 -16.21
CA ILE A 50 -7.07 -10.55 -16.43
C ILE A 50 -6.73 -11.42 -15.21
N ALA A 51 -6.82 -10.87 -14.00
CA ALA A 51 -6.56 -11.61 -12.77
C ALA A 51 -7.48 -12.83 -12.65
N ASN A 52 -8.78 -12.64 -12.88
CA ASN A 52 -9.77 -13.71 -12.86
C ASN A 52 -9.49 -14.80 -13.90
N ILE A 53 -9.16 -14.42 -15.14
CA ILE A 53 -8.78 -15.38 -16.20
C ILE A 53 -7.52 -16.16 -15.80
N LEU A 54 -6.47 -15.47 -15.33
CA LEU A 54 -5.22 -16.11 -14.94
C LEU A 54 -5.45 -17.09 -13.79
N ILE A 55 -6.15 -16.68 -12.73
CA ILE A 55 -6.46 -17.54 -11.59
C ILE A 55 -7.29 -18.76 -12.04
N ASN A 56 -8.33 -18.55 -12.86
CA ASN A 56 -9.19 -19.65 -13.30
C ASN A 56 -8.51 -20.61 -14.29
N SER A 57 -7.47 -20.15 -15.01
CA SER A 57 -6.66 -20.98 -15.90
C SER A 57 -5.70 -21.93 -15.18
N LEU A 58 -5.46 -21.72 -13.88
CA LEU A 58 -4.62 -22.61 -13.08
C LEU A 58 -5.29 -23.99 -12.91
N PRO A 59 -4.50 -25.07 -12.76
CA PRO A 59 -5.05 -26.38 -12.44
C PRO A 59 -5.71 -26.38 -11.06
N GLU A 60 -6.72 -27.25 -10.88
CA GLU A 60 -7.37 -27.47 -9.59
C GLU A 60 -6.35 -27.90 -8.54
N SER A 61 -5.98 -26.94 -7.69
CA SER A 61 -4.86 -27.06 -6.77
C SER A 61 -5.06 -26.12 -5.58
N GLY A 62 -4.28 -26.32 -4.52
CA GLY A 62 -4.22 -25.38 -3.40
C GLY A 62 -3.79 -23.97 -3.84
N VAL A 63 -3.00 -23.86 -4.92
CA VAL A 63 -2.61 -22.57 -5.51
C VAL A 63 -3.81 -21.82 -6.05
N LYS A 64 -4.60 -22.46 -6.90
CA LYS A 64 -5.82 -21.86 -7.46
C LYS A 64 -6.79 -21.46 -6.36
N LYS A 65 -7.11 -22.37 -5.43
CA LYS A 65 -8.07 -22.13 -4.33
C LYS A 65 -7.62 -21.01 -3.40
N GLY A 66 -6.33 -20.97 -3.07
CA GLY A 66 -5.72 -19.90 -2.28
C GLY A 66 -5.85 -18.52 -2.92
N LEU A 67 -5.50 -18.42 -4.21
CA LEU A 67 -5.59 -17.17 -4.96
C LEU A 67 -7.06 -16.75 -5.18
N GLN A 68 -7.97 -17.70 -5.41
CA GLN A 68 -9.41 -17.42 -5.47
C GLN A 68 -9.92 -16.86 -4.14
N ARG A 69 -9.49 -17.43 -3.00
CA ARG A 69 -9.85 -16.89 -1.67
C ARG A 69 -9.30 -15.49 -1.46
N TYR A 70 -8.05 -15.23 -1.83
CA TYR A 70 -7.46 -13.89 -1.75
C TYR A 70 -8.24 -12.88 -2.59
N TYR A 71 -8.57 -13.26 -3.82
CA TYR A 71 -9.33 -12.44 -4.77
C TYR A 71 -10.78 -12.21 -4.30
N GLU A 72 -11.43 -13.21 -3.70
CA GLU A 72 -12.75 -13.09 -3.06
C GLU A 72 -12.75 -12.09 -1.91
N ILE A 73 -11.70 -12.09 -1.07
CA ILE A 73 -11.58 -11.17 0.05
C ILE A 73 -11.31 -9.75 -0.43
N ILE A 74 -10.42 -9.56 -1.40
CA ILE A 74 -10.17 -8.23 -1.98
C ILE A 74 -11.43 -7.72 -2.67
N ASN A 75 -12.17 -8.59 -3.37
CA ASN A 75 -13.38 -8.22 -4.09
C ASN A 75 -13.20 -6.93 -4.92
N PRO A 76 -12.49 -6.96 -6.06
CA PRO A 76 -12.12 -5.75 -6.80
C PRO A 76 -13.28 -4.81 -7.16
N SER A 77 -14.50 -5.33 -7.30
CA SER A 77 -15.70 -4.51 -7.54
C SER A 77 -16.02 -3.56 -6.39
N ALA A 78 -15.56 -3.84 -5.16
CA ALA A 78 -15.70 -2.97 -3.99
C ALA A 78 -14.91 -1.66 -4.12
N TYR A 79 -14.02 -1.56 -5.11
CA TYR A 79 -13.16 -0.41 -5.37
C TYR A 79 -13.55 0.35 -6.64
N GLU A 80 -14.67 0.03 -7.29
CA GLU A 80 -15.10 0.70 -8.53
C GLU A 80 -15.33 2.21 -8.37
N ALA A 81 -15.69 2.65 -7.17
CA ALA A 81 -15.91 4.07 -6.86
C ALA A 81 -14.65 4.80 -6.38
N ASP A 82 -13.53 4.09 -6.19
CA ASP A 82 -12.32 4.66 -5.62
C ASP A 82 -11.55 5.47 -6.67
N ALA A 83 -11.37 6.77 -6.40
CA ALA A 83 -10.53 7.64 -7.22
C ALA A 83 -9.03 7.32 -7.10
N GLU A 84 -8.64 6.62 -6.03
CA GLU A 84 -7.27 6.20 -5.73
C GLU A 84 -7.24 4.71 -5.37
N VAL A 85 -6.27 3.96 -5.92
CA VAL A 85 -6.09 2.54 -5.61
C VAL A 85 -5.98 2.30 -4.09
N ALA A 86 -6.90 1.48 -3.57
CA ALA A 86 -6.90 0.93 -2.21
C ALA A 86 -6.74 2.01 -1.13
N PHE A 87 -7.46 3.13 -1.29
CA PHE A 87 -7.54 4.15 -0.24
C PHE A 87 -8.26 3.62 1.01
N THR A 88 -9.21 2.71 0.80
CA THR A 88 -9.94 2.02 1.85
C THR A 88 -9.65 0.52 1.84
N ASN A 89 -10.07 -0.17 2.89
CA ASN A 89 -10.11 -1.63 2.93
C ASN A 89 -11.50 -2.20 2.59
N SER A 90 -12.25 -1.54 1.68
CA SER A 90 -13.65 -1.87 1.35
C SER A 90 -13.90 -3.36 1.05
N GLY A 91 -12.97 -4.02 0.36
CA GLY A 91 -13.04 -5.45 0.08
C GLY A 91 -13.10 -6.31 1.34
N LEU A 92 -12.14 -6.12 2.25
CA LEU A 92 -12.06 -6.84 3.52
C LEU A 92 -13.27 -6.53 4.40
N SER A 93 -13.65 -5.26 4.50
CA SER A 93 -14.84 -4.84 5.26
C SER A 93 -16.10 -5.55 4.76
N LEU A 94 -16.31 -5.59 3.44
CA LEU A 94 -17.45 -6.27 2.84
C LEU A 94 -17.37 -7.80 3.02
N TYR A 95 -16.18 -8.39 2.94
CA TYR A 95 -15.98 -9.81 3.24
C TYR A 95 -16.41 -10.13 4.67
N PHE A 96 -15.91 -9.37 5.66
CA PHE A 96 -16.29 -9.56 7.06
C PHE A 96 -17.77 -9.31 7.31
N ALA A 97 -18.35 -8.26 6.75
CA ALA A 97 -19.79 -7.97 6.87
C ALA A 97 -20.65 -9.16 6.39
N ARG A 98 -20.25 -9.81 5.28
CA ARG A 98 -20.92 -11.01 4.78
C ARG A 98 -20.77 -12.20 5.74
N GLN A 99 -19.56 -12.45 6.26
CA GLN A 99 -19.33 -13.54 7.21
C GLN A 99 -20.11 -13.33 8.52
N PHE A 100 -20.13 -12.10 9.02
CA PHE A 100 -20.81 -11.71 10.25
C PHE A 100 -22.33 -11.85 10.10
N LYS A 101 -22.89 -11.35 9.01
CA LYS A 101 -24.32 -11.47 8.70
C LYS A 101 -24.76 -12.93 8.52
N GLY A 102 -23.93 -13.75 7.86
CA GLY A 102 -24.27 -15.12 7.50
C GLY A 102 -24.08 -16.16 8.61
N ASN A 103 -23.47 -15.79 9.74
CA ASN A 103 -23.11 -16.75 10.79
C ASN A 103 -23.28 -16.15 12.19
N ALA A 104 -24.46 -16.37 12.80
CA ALA A 104 -24.82 -15.82 14.10
C ALA A 104 -23.88 -16.27 15.23
N CYS A 105 -23.39 -17.52 15.18
CA CYS A 105 -22.44 -17.99 16.20
C CYS A 105 -21.06 -17.32 16.06
N PHE A 106 -20.57 -17.10 14.84
CA PHE A 106 -19.36 -16.30 14.63
C PHE A 106 -19.55 -14.86 15.11
N ALA A 107 -20.68 -14.22 14.77
CA ALA A 107 -21.02 -12.89 15.23
C ALA A 107 -21.08 -12.79 16.77
N GLU A 108 -21.76 -13.72 17.44
CA GLU A 108 -21.84 -13.78 18.90
C GLU A 108 -20.44 -13.86 19.54
N LYS A 109 -19.60 -14.78 19.06
CA LYS A 109 -18.23 -14.94 19.58
C LYS A 109 -17.38 -13.71 19.32
N THR A 110 -17.56 -13.06 18.17
CA THR A 110 -16.86 -11.83 17.80
C THR A 110 -17.23 -10.68 18.74
N LEU A 111 -18.53 -10.45 18.96
CA LEU A 111 -19.02 -9.41 19.87
C LEU A 111 -18.49 -9.62 21.29
N ARG A 112 -18.51 -10.86 21.81
CA ARG A 112 -17.94 -11.15 23.13
C ARG A 112 -16.42 -10.93 23.18
N PHE A 113 -15.71 -11.35 22.14
CA PHE A 113 -14.26 -11.16 22.06
C PHE A 113 -13.92 -9.67 22.12
N TYR A 114 -14.60 -8.83 21.32
CA TYR A 114 -14.32 -7.41 21.31
C TYR A 114 -14.82 -6.65 22.53
N HIS A 115 -15.94 -7.07 23.13
CA HIS A 115 -16.33 -6.60 24.45
C HIS A 115 -15.22 -6.89 25.48
N ASP A 116 -14.71 -8.12 25.53
CA ASP A 116 -13.63 -8.54 26.43
C ASP A 116 -12.30 -7.81 26.15
N ILE A 117 -11.99 -7.52 24.88
CA ILE A 117 -10.83 -6.69 24.52
C ILE A 117 -11.00 -5.28 25.08
N ARG A 118 -12.12 -4.61 24.81
CA ARG A 118 -12.34 -3.23 25.26
C ARG A 118 -12.35 -3.11 26.78
N SER A 119 -12.97 -4.08 27.48
CA SER A 119 -13.05 -4.08 28.94
C SER A 119 -11.70 -4.34 29.63
N ASN A 120 -10.73 -4.96 28.95
CA ASN A 120 -9.45 -5.36 29.54
C ASN A 120 -8.21 -4.73 28.91
N THR A 121 -8.37 -3.89 27.89
CA THR A 121 -7.26 -3.17 27.27
C THR A 121 -7.28 -1.70 27.62
N LYS A 122 -6.10 -1.09 27.65
CA LYS A 122 -5.97 0.35 27.87
C LYS A 122 -5.91 1.06 26.53
N ASN A 123 -6.34 2.32 26.50
CA ASN A 123 -5.99 3.24 25.44
C ASN A 123 -4.62 3.84 25.80
N THR A 124 -3.60 3.53 25.00
CA THR A 124 -2.20 3.83 25.35
C THR A 124 -1.84 5.29 25.16
N GLN A 125 -2.62 6.01 24.37
CA GLN A 125 -2.39 7.43 24.10
C GLN A 125 -3.62 8.24 24.46
N ARG A 126 -3.40 9.27 25.29
CA ARG A 126 -4.36 10.36 25.43
C ARG A 126 -4.11 11.31 24.25
N PRO A 127 -5.14 11.76 23.54
CA PRO A 127 -4.97 12.79 22.52
C PRO A 127 -4.30 14.00 23.17
N ASP A 128 -3.06 14.31 22.82
CA ASP A 128 -2.49 15.62 23.12
C ASP A 128 -3.10 16.60 22.11
N PRO A 129 -3.90 17.60 22.54
CA PRO A 129 -4.51 18.56 21.64
C PRO A 129 -3.49 19.32 20.78
N GLN A 130 -2.23 19.40 21.21
CA GLN A 130 -1.14 20.05 20.47
C GLN A 130 -0.41 19.11 19.50
N MET A 131 -0.61 17.79 19.61
CA MET A 131 0.03 16.79 18.74
C MET A 131 -1.02 15.98 17.98
N GLN A 132 -1.60 16.60 16.94
CA GLN A 132 -2.65 16.06 16.05
C GLN A 132 -2.37 14.68 15.41
N ARG A 133 -1.18 14.10 15.55
CA ARG A 133 -0.78 12.81 14.92
C ARG A 133 -0.64 11.62 15.90
N HIS A 134 -0.92 11.80 17.20
CA HIS A 134 -0.72 10.77 18.25
C HIS A 134 -2.03 10.14 18.74
N SER A 135 -2.88 9.70 17.81
CA SER A 135 -4.08 8.93 18.15
C SER A 135 -3.90 7.44 17.87
N ARG A 136 -2.67 6.93 17.86
CA ARG A 136 -2.34 5.52 17.56
C ARG A 136 -1.31 5.01 18.53
N THR A 137 -1.28 3.70 18.79
CA THR A 137 -0.16 3.06 19.48
C THR A 137 1.18 3.46 18.85
N SER A 138 2.21 3.71 19.65
CA SER A 138 3.49 4.19 19.14
C SER A 138 4.39 3.07 18.63
N LEU A 139 5.39 3.42 17.82
CA LEU A 139 6.43 2.53 17.33
C LEU A 139 7.27 1.93 18.48
N GLY A 140 7.29 2.63 19.64
CA GLY A 140 7.91 2.17 20.88
C GLY A 140 7.03 1.24 21.73
N ASP A 141 5.72 1.19 21.50
CA ASP A 141 4.80 0.37 22.29
C ASP A 141 4.88 -1.10 21.86
N THR A 142 5.38 -1.93 22.78
CA THR A 142 5.74 -3.33 22.52
C THR A 142 5.29 -4.21 23.67
N ALA A 143 4.44 -5.20 23.38
CA ALA A 143 4.01 -6.21 24.35
C ALA A 143 5.20 -7.02 24.87
N GLY A 144 5.24 -7.23 26.19
CA GLY A 144 6.29 -7.96 26.89
C GLY A 144 7.59 -7.18 27.07
N GLU A 145 7.63 -5.90 26.68
CA GLU A 145 8.82 -5.05 26.79
C GLU A 145 8.48 -3.70 27.43
N THR A 146 7.95 -2.76 26.65
CA THR A 146 7.48 -1.46 27.18
C THR A 146 6.10 -1.61 27.83
N ARG A 147 5.29 -2.55 27.36
CA ARG A 147 4.01 -2.96 27.98
C ARG A 147 4.16 -4.28 28.71
N LYS A 148 4.69 -4.20 29.94
CA LYS A 148 4.95 -5.36 30.80
C LYS A 148 3.70 -6.04 31.34
N ASP A 149 2.58 -5.31 31.39
CA ASP A 149 1.26 -5.82 31.76
C ASP A 149 0.65 -6.73 30.68
N LEU A 150 1.18 -6.69 29.46
CA LEU A 150 0.74 -7.53 28.34
C LEU A 150 1.88 -8.43 27.88
N PRO A 151 1.80 -9.76 27.99
CA PRO A 151 2.82 -10.64 27.44
C PRO A 151 2.86 -10.56 25.91
N ALA A 152 4.02 -10.85 25.31
CA ALA A 152 4.09 -10.99 23.86
C ALA A 152 3.17 -12.15 23.40
N GLY A 153 2.37 -11.93 22.36
CA GLY A 153 1.36 -12.87 21.89
C GLY A 153 0.02 -12.86 22.64
N TRP A 154 -0.20 -11.90 23.55
CA TRP A 154 -1.42 -11.84 24.36
C TRP A 154 -2.71 -11.84 23.52
N LEU A 155 -2.74 -11.10 22.41
CA LEU A 155 -3.93 -10.94 21.59
C LEU A 155 -4.28 -12.26 20.89
N PHE A 156 -3.28 -12.92 20.33
CA PHE A 156 -3.46 -14.24 19.72
C PHE A 156 -3.86 -15.29 20.75
N GLN A 157 -3.25 -15.30 21.93
CA GLN A 157 -3.61 -16.23 22.99
C GLN A 157 -5.04 -16.01 23.48
N LYS A 158 -5.48 -14.75 23.61
CA LYS A 158 -6.86 -14.42 23.96
C LYS A 158 -7.83 -14.89 22.87
N ALA A 159 -7.54 -14.63 21.61
CA ALA A 159 -8.34 -15.12 20.49
C ALA A 159 -8.43 -16.65 20.47
N LEU A 160 -7.32 -17.37 20.71
CA LEU A 160 -7.31 -18.83 20.82
C LEU A 160 -8.26 -19.35 21.91
N THR A 161 -8.36 -18.67 23.05
CA THR A 161 -9.32 -19.05 24.10
C THR A 161 -10.76 -18.98 23.59
N PHE A 162 -11.13 -17.91 22.87
CA PHE A 162 -12.47 -17.77 22.28
C PHE A 162 -12.76 -18.77 21.16
N THR A 163 -11.70 -19.26 20.50
CA THR A 163 -11.81 -20.21 19.38
C THR A 163 -11.48 -21.65 19.77
N LYS A 164 -11.45 -21.97 21.07
CA LYS A 164 -11.12 -23.31 21.60
C LYS A 164 -9.81 -23.88 21.02
N GLY A 165 -8.81 -23.01 20.83
CA GLY A 165 -7.49 -23.37 20.31
C GLY A 165 -7.40 -23.46 18.79
N ASN A 166 -8.43 -23.08 18.03
CA ASN A 166 -8.37 -23.05 16.57
C ASN A 166 -7.64 -21.79 16.06
N PRO A 167 -6.44 -21.92 15.45
CA PRO A 167 -5.62 -20.78 15.03
C PRO A 167 -6.21 -20.03 13.84
N ASN A 168 -6.86 -20.72 12.89
CA ASN A 168 -7.47 -20.04 11.74
C ASN A 168 -8.64 -19.16 12.17
N ALA A 169 -9.48 -19.70 13.05
CA ALA A 169 -10.57 -18.96 13.67
C ALA A 169 -10.02 -17.79 14.50
N ALA A 170 -8.96 -17.99 15.29
CA ALA A 170 -8.35 -16.91 16.08
C ALA A 170 -7.86 -15.75 15.21
N LEU A 171 -7.22 -16.02 14.07
CA LEU A 171 -6.83 -14.97 13.13
C LEU A 171 -8.02 -14.32 12.39
N SER A 172 -9.12 -15.03 12.23
CA SER A 172 -10.37 -14.45 11.72
C SER A 172 -11.02 -13.49 12.72
N LEU A 173 -11.00 -13.81 14.02
CA LEU A 173 -11.40 -12.88 15.09
C LEU A 173 -10.52 -11.65 15.12
N ILE A 174 -9.21 -11.79 14.95
CA ILE A 174 -8.30 -10.64 14.99
C ILE A 174 -8.44 -9.80 13.72
N GLY A 175 -8.63 -10.44 12.57
CA GLY A 175 -8.66 -9.79 11.27
C GLY A 175 -9.75 -8.74 11.13
N ILE A 176 -10.94 -8.95 11.72
CA ILE A 176 -12.11 -8.09 11.50
C ILE A 176 -11.93 -6.64 11.95
N CYS A 177 -11.19 -6.41 13.03
CA CYS A 177 -10.78 -5.05 13.43
C CYS A 177 -9.27 -4.81 13.27
N GLY A 178 -8.53 -5.81 12.80
CA GLY A 178 -7.08 -5.75 12.65
C GLY A 178 -6.62 -5.31 11.27
N HIS A 179 -7.49 -5.31 10.27
CA HIS A 179 -7.09 -5.02 8.90
C HIS A 179 -6.96 -3.52 8.60
N ASP A 180 -7.67 -2.68 9.35
CA ASP A 180 -7.61 -1.23 9.32
C ASP A 180 -7.45 -0.70 10.76
N ASP A 181 -7.36 0.61 10.95
CA ASP A 181 -7.53 1.28 12.24
C ASP A 181 -8.43 2.52 12.17
N ILE A 182 -9.09 2.75 11.03
CA ILE A 182 -10.02 3.86 10.79
C ILE A 182 -11.34 3.35 10.20
N ALA A 183 -11.29 2.49 9.18
CA ALA A 183 -12.49 2.09 8.42
C ALA A 183 -12.63 0.57 8.36
N GLN A 184 -13.25 -0.02 9.40
CA GLN A 184 -13.49 -1.47 9.50
C GLN A 184 -14.77 -1.90 8.75
N GLY A 185 -15.64 -0.93 8.44
CA GLY A 185 -16.98 -1.16 7.90
C GLY A 185 -18.01 -1.50 8.98
N THR A 186 -19.26 -1.69 8.55
CA THR A 186 -20.37 -2.06 9.44
C THR A 186 -20.63 -3.55 9.39
N ALA A 187 -20.78 -4.17 10.56
CA ALA A 187 -21.09 -5.59 10.70
C ALA A 187 -22.19 -5.75 11.75
N PHE A 188 -23.29 -6.37 11.35
CA PHE A 188 -24.52 -6.48 12.13
C PHE A 188 -25.10 -7.89 12.02
N ASN A 189 -25.59 -8.43 13.14
CA ASN A 189 -26.29 -9.71 13.19
C ASN A 189 -27.32 -9.72 14.33
N GLN A 190 -28.60 -9.56 13.97
CA GLN A 190 -29.72 -9.48 14.92
C GLN A 190 -29.80 -10.70 15.85
N GLU A 191 -29.63 -11.92 15.34
CA GLU A 191 -29.76 -13.13 16.14
C GLU A 191 -28.68 -13.20 17.24
N ALA A 192 -27.44 -12.85 16.88
CA ALA A 192 -26.34 -12.79 17.83
C ALA A 192 -26.56 -11.72 18.90
N GLU A 193 -27.06 -10.54 18.50
CA GLU A 193 -27.36 -9.44 19.42
C GLU A 193 -28.49 -9.80 20.38
N ASP A 194 -29.63 -10.25 19.88
CA ASP A 194 -30.78 -10.67 20.70
C ASP A 194 -30.36 -11.70 21.74
N LYS A 195 -29.51 -12.65 21.33
CA LYS A 195 -28.97 -13.68 22.22
C LYS A 195 -28.05 -13.11 23.30
N LEU A 196 -27.23 -12.11 23.01
CA LEU A 196 -26.35 -11.48 23.99
C LEU A 196 -27.14 -10.57 24.93
N LEU A 197 -28.10 -9.81 24.41
CA LEU A 197 -29.01 -8.98 25.21
C LEU A 197 -29.83 -9.85 26.18
N ALA A 198 -30.34 -10.99 25.73
CA ALA A 198 -31.03 -11.95 26.57
C ALA A 198 -30.14 -12.55 27.69
N GLN A 199 -28.82 -12.51 27.52
CA GLN A 199 -27.85 -12.93 28.53
C GLN A 199 -27.38 -11.79 29.45
N GLY A 200 -27.97 -10.61 29.31
CA GLY A 200 -27.72 -9.46 30.19
C GLY A 200 -26.58 -8.54 29.73
N TYR A 201 -26.02 -8.74 28.53
CA TYR A 201 -25.21 -7.69 27.91
C TYR A 201 -26.09 -6.49 27.58
N LYS A 202 -25.54 -5.28 27.69
CA LYS A 202 -26.22 -4.10 27.18
C LYS A 202 -25.69 -3.73 25.81
N TRP A 203 -26.46 -2.98 25.04
CA TRP A 203 -26.06 -2.58 23.70
C TRP A 203 -24.78 -1.70 23.75
N GLU A 204 -24.70 -0.80 24.72
CA GLU A 204 -23.53 0.04 24.98
C GLU A 204 -22.27 -0.75 25.41
N ASP A 205 -22.45 -2.00 25.85
CA ASP A 205 -21.33 -2.89 26.14
C ASP A 205 -20.80 -3.55 24.86
N LEU A 206 -21.64 -3.67 23.83
CA LEU A 206 -21.36 -4.36 22.57
C LEU A 206 -20.88 -3.40 21.47
N TYR A 207 -21.31 -2.14 21.49
CA TYR A 207 -20.98 -1.14 20.47
C TYR A 207 -20.39 0.13 21.09
N LEU A 208 -19.46 0.76 20.38
CA LEU A 208 -19.00 2.11 20.72
C LEU A 208 -20.05 3.11 20.23
N ASP A 209 -20.41 4.03 21.11
CA ASP A 209 -21.35 5.11 20.80
C ASP A 209 -20.71 6.10 19.81
N PRO A 210 -21.31 6.33 18.63
CA PRO A 210 -20.86 7.32 17.65
C PRO A 210 -20.66 8.71 18.24
N ASP A 211 -21.51 9.11 19.20
CA ASP A 211 -21.45 10.44 19.83
C ASP A 211 -20.20 10.62 20.70
N THR A 212 -19.60 9.50 21.15
CA THR A 212 -18.37 9.52 21.96
C THR A 212 -17.09 9.44 21.14
N THR A 213 -17.15 8.84 19.95
CA THR A 213 -15.97 8.55 19.12
C THR A 213 -15.87 9.47 17.90
N GLY A 214 -16.98 10.06 17.46
CA GLY A 214 -17.06 10.77 16.17
C GLY A 214 -16.91 9.84 14.97
N GLU A 215 -17.06 8.52 15.18
CA GLU A 215 -16.94 7.46 14.19
C GLU A 215 -18.27 6.71 14.02
N GLU A 216 -18.43 5.95 12.93
CA GLU A 216 -19.60 5.09 12.76
C GLU A 216 -19.69 4.04 13.88
N GLU A 217 -20.91 3.60 14.20
CA GLU A 217 -21.16 2.58 15.21
C GLU A 217 -20.32 1.32 14.94
N THR A 218 -19.50 0.93 15.92
CA THR A 218 -18.56 -0.18 15.75
C THR A 218 -18.31 -0.94 17.06
N PHE A 219 -18.15 -2.26 16.96
CA PHE A 219 -17.64 -3.07 18.08
C PHE A 219 -16.11 -3.06 18.15
N CYS A 220 -15.43 -2.51 17.14
CA CYS A 220 -13.98 -2.51 17.07
C CYS A 220 -13.35 -1.64 18.16
N PRO A 221 -12.18 -2.04 18.69
CA PRO A 221 -11.47 -1.21 19.64
C PRO A 221 -10.93 0.03 18.93
N PRO A 222 -10.87 1.17 19.63
CA PRO A 222 -10.38 2.41 19.06
C PRO A 222 -8.87 2.30 18.73
N ARG A 223 -8.37 3.08 17.79
CA ARG A 223 -6.99 2.96 17.24
C ARG A 223 -5.85 3.20 18.22
N GLU A 224 -6.14 3.78 19.38
CA GLU A 224 -5.20 3.94 20.50
C GLU A 224 -5.18 2.73 21.45
N SER A 225 -6.05 1.74 21.24
CA SER A 225 -6.14 0.54 22.05
C SER A 225 -4.90 -0.34 21.96
N ASP A 226 -4.62 -1.04 23.07
CA ASP A 226 -3.59 -2.10 23.13
C ASP A 226 -3.72 -3.15 22.04
N PHE A 227 -4.92 -3.32 21.47
CA PHE A 227 -5.15 -4.21 20.33
C PHE A 227 -4.11 -4.03 19.21
N TYR A 228 -3.67 -2.80 18.96
CA TYR A 228 -2.73 -2.45 17.89
C TYR A 228 -1.26 -2.32 18.34
N ILE A 229 -0.86 -2.79 19.53
CA ILE A 229 0.56 -2.71 19.95
C ILE A 229 1.43 -3.78 19.29
N ALA A 230 2.74 -3.54 19.24
CA ALA A 230 3.66 -4.48 18.62
C ALA A 230 3.78 -5.77 19.43
N ARG A 231 4.08 -6.87 18.74
CA ARG A 231 4.16 -8.23 19.33
C ARG A 231 2.85 -8.74 19.94
N SER A 232 1.70 -8.23 19.50
CA SER A 232 0.38 -8.71 19.92
C SER A 232 0.10 -10.15 19.45
N LEU A 233 0.62 -10.58 18.30
CA LEU A 233 0.48 -11.96 17.81
C LEU A 233 1.55 -12.91 18.35
N SER A 234 2.81 -12.48 18.42
CA SER A 234 3.93 -13.22 19.00
C SER A 234 5.14 -12.32 19.24
N LYS A 235 6.17 -12.84 19.94
CA LYS A 235 7.45 -12.13 20.10
C LYS A 235 8.14 -11.77 18.77
N LYS A 236 7.88 -12.53 17.70
CA LYS A 236 8.51 -12.36 16.37
C LYS A 236 7.65 -11.58 15.39
N SER A 237 6.39 -11.28 15.71
CA SER A 237 5.47 -10.55 14.83
C SER A 237 5.59 -9.03 15.03
N ASP A 238 6.76 -8.50 14.71
CA ASP A 238 7.08 -7.08 14.73
C ASP A 238 8.19 -6.82 13.72
N ILE A 239 8.36 -5.56 13.31
CA ILE A 239 9.51 -5.15 12.53
C ILE A 239 10.78 -5.14 13.40
N SER A 240 11.94 -5.30 12.77
CA SER A 240 13.21 -5.36 13.48
C SER A 240 13.57 -4.02 14.14
N ASP A 241 14.30 -4.06 15.26
CA ASP A 241 14.81 -2.86 15.93
C ASP A 241 15.77 -2.06 15.04
N SER A 242 16.45 -2.73 14.10
CA SER A 242 17.27 -2.05 13.08
C SER A 242 16.40 -1.22 12.13
N LEU A 243 15.23 -1.72 11.73
CA LEU A 243 14.30 -0.99 10.88
C LEU A 243 13.62 0.15 11.65
N LYS A 244 13.20 -0.07 12.90
CA LYS A 244 12.66 0.99 13.77
C LYS A 244 13.63 2.16 13.91
N ARG A 245 14.91 1.88 14.18
CA ARG A 245 15.97 2.90 14.22
C ARG A 245 16.10 3.64 12.89
N ARG A 246 16.14 2.91 11.78
CA ARG A 246 16.25 3.52 10.44
C ARG A 246 15.04 4.39 10.09
N ILE A 247 13.83 4.04 10.53
CA ILE A 247 12.63 4.88 10.40
C ILE A 247 12.82 6.20 11.15
N LEU A 248 13.28 6.15 12.40
CA LEU A 248 13.55 7.34 13.20
C LEU A 248 14.64 8.22 12.59
N ASP A 249 15.76 7.61 12.20
CA ASP A 249 16.91 8.36 11.68
C ASP A 249 16.64 9.03 10.33
N VAL A 250 15.86 8.38 9.47
CA VAL A 250 15.66 8.81 8.08
C VAL A 250 14.35 9.57 7.86
N GLN A 251 13.22 9.05 8.36
CA GLN A 251 11.91 9.66 8.13
C GLN A 251 11.54 10.69 9.20
N TYR A 252 12.04 10.52 10.43
CA TYR A 252 11.65 11.35 11.58
C TYR A 252 12.85 11.83 12.40
N PRO A 253 13.84 12.50 11.78
CA PRO A 253 15.07 12.87 12.45
C PRO A 253 14.80 13.71 13.71
N GLY A 254 15.40 13.32 14.83
CA GLY A 254 15.23 13.96 16.13
C GLY A 254 13.94 13.60 16.89
N LYS A 255 13.10 12.70 16.37
CA LYS A 255 11.94 12.17 17.08
C LYS A 255 12.27 10.86 17.79
N LYS A 256 11.51 10.56 18.85
CA LYS A 256 11.59 9.29 19.57
C LYS A 256 10.53 8.30 19.08
N ALA A 257 10.73 7.01 19.33
CA ALA A 257 9.81 5.94 18.91
C ALA A 257 8.37 6.13 19.43
N GLU A 258 8.24 6.67 20.63
CA GLU A 258 6.96 6.97 21.29
C GLU A 258 6.15 8.05 20.56
N GLN A 259 6.82 8.86 19.73
CA GLN A 259 6.21 9.93 18.94
C GLN A 259 5.83 9.48 17.52
N ILE A 260 6.16 8.26 17.12
CA ILE A 260 5.86 7.77 15.78
C ILE A 260 4.73 6.77 15.90
N ALA A 261 3.65 6.93 15.13
CA ALA A 261 2.58 5.95 15.11
C ALA A 261 3.09 4.59 14.60
N SER A 262 2.78 3.53 15.33
CA SER A 262 2.87 2.18 14.82
C SER A 262 1.76 1.97 13.79
N LYS A 263 2.04 1.16 12.77
CA LYS A 263 1.04 0.76 11.76
C LYS A 263 0.75 -0.74 11.89
N ASN A 264 0.59 -1.25 13.11
CA ASN A 264 0.51 -2.69 13.36
C ASN A 264 -0.74 -3.36 12.83
N TYR A 265 -1.77 -2.62 12.46
CA TYR A 265 -2.89 -3.15 11.67
C TYR A 265 -2.39 -3.85 10.39
N HIS A 266 -1.28 -3.40 9.77
CA HIS A 266 -0.67 -4.14 8.65
C HIS A 266 -0.20 -5.54 9.04
N VAL A 267 0.32 -5.73 10.26
CA VAL A 267 0.73 -7.06 10.76
C VAL A 267 -0.50 -7.95 10.99
N LEU A 268 -1.55 -7.39 11.61
CA LEU A 268 -2.78 -8.11 11.93
C LEU A 268 -3.56 -8.50 10.65
N GLY A 269 -3.77 -7.53 9.75
CA GLY A 269 -4.40 -7.75 8.45
C GLY A 269 -3.65 -8.76 7.58
N ALA A 270 -2.32 -8.64 7.48
CA ALA A 270 -1.51 -9.59 6.70
C ALA A 270 -1.55 -11.01 7.28
N ALA A 271 -1.57 -11.15 8.61
CA ALA A 271 -1.74 -12.44 9.26
C ALA A 271 -3.09 -13.07 8.89
N PHE A 272 -4.18 -12.31 8.94
CA PHE A 272 -5.49 -12.77 8.52
C PHE A 272 -5.51 -13.19 7.03
N MET A 273 -5.09 -12.31 6.12
CA MET A 273 -5.09 -12.58 4.66
C MET A 273 -4.29 -13.84 4.33
N THR A 274 -3.10 -13.97 4.91
CA THR A 274 -2.24 -15.14 4.72
C THR A 274 -2.89 -16.41 5.26
N CYS A 275 -3.53 -16.32 6.43
CA CYS A 275 -4.22 -17.46 7.02
C CYS A 275 -5.40 -17.94 6.16
N GLN A 276 -6.18 -17.03 5.59
CA GLN A 276 -7.30 -17.37 4.71
C GLN A 276 -6.84 -18.08 3.43
N MET A 277 -5.70 -17.65 2.85
CA MET A 277 -5.11 -18.36 1.72
C MET A 277 -4.65 -19.78 2.09
N ILE A 278 -3.98 -19.94 3.24
CA ILE A 278 -3.51 -21.24 3.74
C ILE A 278 -4.69 -22.17 4.04
N GLU A 279 -5.73 -21.63 4.66
CA GLU A 279 -6.98 -22.31 4.94
C GLU A 279 -7.59 -22.91 3.67
N ALA A 280 -7.60 -22.14 2.58
CA ALA A 280 -8.08 -22.57 1.27
C ALA A 280 -7.14 -23.57 0.55
N GLY A 281 -5.99 -23.88 1.13
CA GLY A 281 -5.03 -24.89 0.65
C GLY A 281 -3.76 -24.32 0.03
N LEU A 282 -3.54 -23.00 0.04
CA LEU A 282 -2.29 -22.42 -0.43
C LEU A 282 -1.13 -22.90 0.44
N ASN A 283 -0.01 -23.24 -0.18
CA ASN A 283 1.20 -23.54 0.57
C ASN A 283 1.61 -22.32 1.44
N PRO A 284 1.94 -22.49 2.73
CA PRO A 284 2.29 -21.37 3.60
C PRO A 284 3.42 -20.47 3.09
N TYR A 285 4.46 -21.02 2.47
CA TYR A 285 5.54 -20.22 1.90
C TYR A 285 5.07 -19.37 0.72
N LEU A 286 4.21 -19.94 -0.14
CA LEU A 286 3.63 -19.21 -1.25
C LEU A 286 2.64 -18.13 -0.78
N ALA A 287 1.87 -18.39 0.28
CA ALA A 287 0.98 -17.40 0.89
C ALA A 287 1.76 -16.18 1.41
N VAL A 288 2.92 -16.40 2.06
CA VAL A 288 3.82 -15.32 2.48
C VAL A 288 4.35 -14.54 1.28
N GLN A 289 4.71 -15.20 0.19
CA GLN A 289 5.18 -14.54 -1.03
C GLN A 289 4.08 -13.69 -1.68
N VAL A 290 2.85 -14.19 -1.78
CA VAL A 290 1.71 -13.44 -2.31
C VAL A 290 1.49 -12.17 -1.48
N GLU A 291 1.41 -12.30 -0.16
CA GLU A 291 1.13 -11.18 0.74
C GLU A 291 2.24 -10.11 0.70
N THR A 292 3.51 -10.52 0.72
CA THR A 292 4.64 -9.58 0.65
C THR A 292 4.81 -8.93 -0.72
N THR A 293 4.47 -9.65 -1.79
CA THR A 293 4.44 -9.10 -3.15
C THR A 293 3.32 -8.07 -3.29
N ALA A 294 2.13 -8.37 -2.75
CA ALA A 294 1.01 -7.43 -2.72
C ALA A 294 1.36 -6.16 -1.95
N ALA A 295 1.99 -6.28 -0.77
CA ALA A 295 2.45 -5.12 0.01
C ALA A 295 3.44 -4.23 -0.75
N ASN A 296 4.39 -4.85 -1.47
CA ASN A 296 5.36 -4.14 -2.29
C ASN A 296 4.68 -3.41 -3.46
N LEU A 297 3.81 -4.09 -4.20
CA LEU A 297 3.05 -3.51 -5.31
C LEU A 297 2.13 -2.38 -4.85
N TYR A 298 1.39 -2.57 -3.77
CA TYR A 298 0.54 -1.55 -3.16
C TYR A 298 1.33 -0.28 -2.85
N ARG A 299 2.47 -0.43 -2.17
CA ARG A 299 3.32 0.71 -1.83
C ARG A 299 3.89 1.41 -3.06
N GLY A 300 4.27 0.63 -4.08
CA GLY A 300 4.71 1.14 -5.37
C GLY A 300 3.64 1.95 -6.11
N ILE A 301 2.41 1.45 -6.17
CA ILE A 301 1.28 2.15 -6.78
C ILE A 301 1.01 3.47 -6.04
N ARG A 302 0.94 3.43 -4.70
CA ARG A 302 0.73 4.63 -3.87
C ARG A 302 1.84 5.66 -4.06
N LEU A 303 3.10 5.22 -4.20
CA LEU A 303 4.18 6.14 -4.51
C LEU A 303 3.99 6.76 -5.90
N CYS A 304 3.65 5.97 -6.91
CA CYS A 304 3.43 6.43 -8.28
C CYS A 304 2.35 7.49 -8.40
N GLN A 305 1.22 7.29 -7.74
CA GLN A 305 0.15 8.30 -7.65
C GLN A 305 0.66 9.65 -7.15
N ASN A 306 1.65 9.64 -6.26
CA ASN A 306 2.24 10.85 -5.69
C ASN A 306 3.37 11.45 -6.53
N ILE A 307 4.08 10.67 -7.37
CA ILE A 307 5.31 11.11 -8.03
C ILE A 307 5.23 11.23 -9.55
N GLU A 308 4.25 10.62 -10.23
CA GLU A 308 4.20 10.63 -11.70
C GLU A 308 3.99 12.03 -12.29
N ALA A 309 2.96 12.77 -11.83
CA ALA A 309 2.71 14.12 -12.34
C ALA A 309 3.88 15.09 -12.02
N PRO A 310 4.44 15.10 -10.80
CA PRO A 310 5.62 15.91 -10.50
C PRO A 310 6.87 15.52 -11.31
N ALA A 311 7.12 14.23 -11.50
CA ALA A 311 8.21 13.75 -12.34
C ALA A 311 8.04 14.18 -13.80
N SER A 312 6.81 14.06 -14.35
CA SER A 312 6.50 14.52 -15.70
C SER A 312 6.82 16.00 -15.87
N LEU A 313 6.39 16.83 -14.91
CA LEU A 313 6.67 18.26 -14.91
C LEU A 313 8.17 18.57 -14.79
N PHE A 314 8.88 17.86 -13.92
CA PHE A 314 10.34 17.94 -13.82
C PHE A 314 11.01 17.72 -15.18
N TRP A 315 10.64 16.64 -15.88
CA TRP A 315 11.24 16.31 -17.17
C TRP A 315 10.85 17.27 -18.30
N LYS A 316 9.64 17.83 -18.27
CA LYS A 316 9.26 18.91 -19.19
C LYS A 316 10.14 20.14 -18.98
N LEU A 317 10.32 20.58 -17.73
CA LEU A 317 11.15 21.73 -17.37
C LEU A 317 12.63 21.50 -17.73
N GLN A 318 13.18 20.32 -17.45
CA GLN A 318 14.56 19.95 -17.82
C GLN A 318 14.84 20.03 -19.33
N LYS A 319 13.80 19.91 -20.17
CA LYS A 319 13.90 19.98 -21.63
C LYS A 319 13.60 21.37 -22.20
N MET A 320 13.18 22.34 -21.38
CA MET A 320 12.85 23.68 -21.88
C MET A 320 14.12 24.41 -22.36
N PRO A 321 14.15 24.92 -23.61
CA PRO A 321 15.33 25.60 -24.14
C PRO A 321 15.81 26.78 -23.28
N GLU A 322 14.87 27.54 -22.70
CA GLU A 322 15.20 28.68 -21.84
C GLU A 322 15.81 28.29 -20.49
N LEU A 323 15.50 27.10 -19.97
CA LEU A 323 16.12 26.57 -18.74
C LEU A 323 17.45 25.87 -19.04
N LEU A 324 17.58 25.25 -20.22
CA LEU A 324 18.84 24.68 -20.70
C LEU A 324 19.90 25.77 -20.99
N ARG A 325 19.48 26.92 -21.50
CA ARG A 325 20.33 28.09 -21.78
C ARG A 325 20.52 29.03 -20.59
N ARG A 326 20.16 28.59 -19.37
CA ARG A 326 20.33 29.41 -18.16
C ARG A 326 21.80 29.82 -17.99
N PRO A 327 22.09 31.02 -17.45
CA PRO A 327 23.45 31.40 -17.08
C PRO A 327 24.03 30.39 -16.09
N HIS A 328 25.34 30.13 -16.17
CA HIS A 328 26.02 29.14 -15.30
C HIS A 328 25.99 29.54 -13.82
N SER A 329 25.73 30.82 -13.53
CA SER A 329 25.54 31.35 -12.18
C SER A 329 24.21 30.95 -11.53
N TYR A 330 23.24 30.43 -12.30
CA TYR A 330 21.96 29.97 -11.79
C TYR A 330 21.88 28.45 -11.75
N THR A 331 21.42 27.94 -10.62
CA THR A 331 21.01 26.54 -10.53
C THR A 331 19.71 26.32 -11.31
N PHE A 332 19.38 25.08 -11.65
CA PHE A 332 18.13 24.74 -12.32
C PHE A 332 16.91 25.25 -11.54
N GLU A 333 16.92 25.07 -10.23
CA GLU A 333 15.85 25.47 -9.30
C GLU A 333 15.63 26.98 -9.31
N GLN A 334 16.72 27.74 -9.20
CA GLN A 334 16.66 29.20 -9.28
C GLN A 334 16.12 29.68 -10.62
N ALA A 335 16.54 29.03 -11.71
CA ALA A 335 16.04 29.36 -13.06
C ALA A 335 14.55 29.04 -13.19
N VAL A 336 14.08 27.90 -12.69
CA VAL A 336 12.66 27.51 -12.70
C VAL A 336 11.82 28.50 -11.90
N ILE A 337 12.20 28.80 -10.66
CA ILE A 337 11.45 29.74 -9.79
C ILE A 337 11.36 31.10 -10.46
N ARG A 338 12.51 31.67 -10.85
CA ARG A 338 12.55 32.99 -11.46
C ARG A 338 11.68 33.05 -12.71
N LYS A 339 11.83 32.08 -13.61
CA LYS A 339 11.05 32.06 -14.86
C LYS A 339 9.55 31.88 -14.62
N ALA A 340 9.16 31.04 -13.66
CA ALA A 340 7.75 30.91 -13.29
C ALA A 340 7.19 32.24 -12.75
N LEU A 341 7.91 32.91 -11.84
CA LEU A 341 7.51 34.21 -11.30
C LEU A 341 7.45 35.29 -12.38
N ASP A 342 8.41 35.33 -13.31
CA ASP A 342 8.42 36.27 -14.44
C ASP A 342 7.16 36.10 -15.30
N ARG A 343 6.80 34.85 -15.65
CA ARG A 343 5.58 34.55 -16.44
C ARG A 343 4.32 35.01 -15.71
N GLY A 344 4.22 34.79 -14.40
CA GLY A 344 3.07 35.22 -13.60
C GLY A 344 2.99 36.74 -13.44
N THR A 345 4.13 37.41 -13.26
CA THR A 345 4.20 38.88 -13.12
C THR A 345 3.83 39.57 -14.43
N ASN A 346 4.28 39.03 -15.56
CA ASN A 346 3.98 39.54 -16.90
C ASN A 346 2.59 39.12 -17.42
N LYS A 347 1.77 38.44 -16.59
CA LYS A 347 0.44 37.92 -16.95
C LYS A 347 0.45 37.01 -18.18
N GLU A 348 1.54 36.27 -18.36
CA GLU A 348 1.70 35.38 -19.49
C GLU A 348 0.96 34.05 -19.29
N CYS A 349 0.69 33.67 -18.04
CA CYS A 349 -0.01 32.44 -17.70
C CYS A 349 -1.54 32.60 -17.73
N THR A 350 -2.21 31.62 -18.32
CA THR A 350 -3.66 31.50 -18.40
C THR A 350 -4.03 30.02 -18.31
N MET A 351 -5.30 29.70 -18.05
CA MET A 351 -5.76 28.30 -18.07
C MET A 351 -5.43 27.60 -19.38
N LYS A 352 -5.52 28.30 -20.52
CA LYS A 352 -5.14 27.76 -21.83
C LYS A 352 -3.64 27.41 -21.92
N LYS A 353 -2.77 28.18 -21.25
CA LYS A 353 -1.33 27.93 -21.26
C LYS A 353 -0.88 26.83 -20.31
N VAL A 354 -1.69 26.42 -19.34
CA VAL A 354 -1.36 25.32 -18.40
C VAL A 354 -1.02 24.02 -19.16
N GLU A 355 -1.67 23.76 -20.29
CA GLU A 355 -1.45 22.54 -21.07
C GLU A 355 -0.18 22.59 -21.93
N THR A 356 0.28 23.80 -22.29
CA THR A 356 1.34 23.99 -23.29
C THR A 356 2.63 24.57 -22.73
N ASP A 357 2.57 25.25 -21.58
CA ASP A 357 3.70 25.92 -20.93
C ASP A 357 3.94 25.30 -19.54
N PRO A 358 5.04 24.52 -19.38
CA PRO A 358 5.35 23.86 -18.11
C PRO A 358 5.54 24.84 -16.92
N LEU A 359 5.95 26.08 -17.15
CA LEU A 359 6.07 27.07 -16.07
C LEU A 359 4.71 27.56 -15.59
N CYS A 360 3.73 27.68 -16.50
CA CYS A 360 2.35 27.97 -16.14
C CYS A 360 1.65 26.76 -15.51
N GLU A 361 1.95 25.54 -15.97
CA GLU A 361 1.53 24.29 -15.31
C GLU A 361 2.03 24.27 -13.86
N LEU A 362 3.30 24.63 -13.63
CA LEU A 362 3.89 24.70 -12.30
C LEU A 362 3.17 25.71 -11.39
N LEU A 363 2.94 26.94 -11.84
CA LEU A 363 2.17 27.94 -11.07
C LEU A 363 0.76 27.47 -10.73
N TYR A 364 0.08 26.82 -11.68
CA TYR A 364 -1.23 26.24 -11.45
C TYR A 364 -1.19 25.14 -10.37
N LYS A 365 -0.23 24.21 -10.46
CA LYS A 365 -0.07 23.09 -9.50
C LYS A 365 0.21 23.55 -8.08
N VAL A 366 0.93 24.65 -7.90
CA VAL A 366 1.22 25.21 -6.56
C VAL A 366 0.10 26.11 -6.01
N GLY A 367 -0.97 26.33 -6.78
CA GLY A 367 -2.13 27.10 -6.35
C GLY A 367 -1.84 28.58 -6.08
N SER A 368 -0.80 29.15 -6.69
CA SER A 368 -0.41 30.54 -6.49
C SER A 368 -1.26 31.55 -7.27
N GLY A 369 -2.10 31.07 -8.19
CA GLY A 369 -2.77 31.91 -9.19
C GLY A 369 -1.82 32.31 -10.34
N PHE A 370 -2.36 33.01 -11.35
CA PHE A 370 -1.55 33.45 -12.51
C PHE A 370 -1.11 34.90 -12.45
N ASP A 371 -1.82 35.77 -11.71
CA ASP A 371 -1.45 37.18 -11.56
C ASP A 371 -0.56 37.36 -10.34
N LEU A 372 0.74 37.53 -10.59
CA LEU A 372 1.75 37.74 -9.55
C LEU A 372 2.26 39.19 -9.52
N THR A 373 1.52 40.15 -10.09
CA THR A 373 1.93 41.57 -10.11
C THR A 373 2.08 42.18 -8.72
N SER A 374 1.37 41.65 -7.73
CA SER A 374 1.53 42.04 -6.33
C SER A 374 2.76 41.38 -5.71
N PRO A 375 3.67 42.14 -5.05
CA PRO A 375 4.83 41.57 -4.36
C PRO A 375 4.47 40.47 -3.34
N ARG A 376 3.30 40.60 -2.68
CA ARG A 376 2.81 39.59 -1.73
C ARG A 376 2.41 38.29 -2.44
N ALA A 377 1.80 38.39 -3.61
CA ALA A 377 1.43 37.22 -4.42
C ALA A 377 2.69 36.52 -4.95
N ALA A 378 3.67 37.28 -5.45
CA ALA A 378 4.96 36.76 -5.91
C ALA A 378 5.73 36.04 -4.79
N ALA A 379 5.83 36.64 -3.60
CA ALA A 379 6.51 36.02 -2.46
C ALA A 379 5.82 34.72 -2.00
N ARG A 380 4.47 34.70 -1.96
CA ARG A 380 3.72 33.49 -1.65
C ARG A 380 3.92 32.41 -2.72
N ALA A 381 3.94 32.80 -4.00
CA ALA A 381 4.20 31.88 -5.10
C ALA A 381 5.61 31.28 -4.99
N GLU A 382 6.62 32.10 -4.70
CA GLU A 382 8.00 31.65 -4.48
C GLU A 382 8.10 30.62 -3.36
N GLU A 383 7.45 30.85 -2.22
CA GLU A 383 7.40 29.88 -1.12
C GLU A 383 6.78 28.54 -1.54
N GLN A 384 5.63 28.58 -2.23
CA GLN A 384 4.95 27.35 -2.69
C GLN A 384 5.75 26.63 -3.78
N LEU A 385 6.42 27.37 -4.68
CA LEU A 385 7.31 26.82 -5.70
C LEU A 385 8.48 26.08 -5.05
N ASN A 386 9.16 26.71 -4.07
CA ASN A 386 10.24 26.06 -3.32
C ASN A 386 9.77 24.77 -2.66
N LYS A 387 8.61 24.80 -1.99
CA LYS A 387 8.02 23.60 -1.37
C LYS A 387 7.68 22.50 -2.39
N TYR A 388 7.20 22.88 -3.57
CA TYR A 388 6.87 21.91 -4.62
C TYR A 388 8.13 21.31 -5.26
N LEU A 389 9.21 22.08 -5.41
CA LEU A 389 10.50 21.59 -5.91
C LEU A 389 11.09 20.49 -5.01
N ASP A 390 10.91 20.60 -3.69
CA ASP A 390 11.36 19.59 -2.71
C ASP A 390 10.70 18.21 -2.90
N MET A 391 9.62 18.12 -3.68
CA MET A 391 9.00 16.87 -4.09
C MET A 391 9.20 16.60 -5.59
N MET A 392 9.09 17.62 -6.45
CA MET A 392 9.22 17.48 -7.91
C MET A 392 10.59 16.96 -8.34
N ILE A 393 11.67 17.46 -7.72
CA ILE A 393 13.04 17.04 -8.03
C ILE A 393 13.26 15.57 -7.63
N PRO A 394 12.99 15.11 -6.39
CA PRO A 394 13.11 13.69 -6.07
C PRO A 394 12.22 12.81 -6.93
N SER A 395 11.01 13.24 -7.30
CA SER A 395 10.18 12.48 -8.24
C SER A 395 10.85 12.31 -9.60
N GLY A 396 11.42 13.38 -10.15
CA GLY A 396 12.22 13.31 -11.37
C GLY A 396 13.39 12.34 -11.25
N VAL A 397 14.18 12.45 -10.17
CA VAL A 397 15.32 11.55 -9.93
C VAL A 397 14.87 10.10 -9.79
N TYR A 398 13.84 9.82 -8.97
CA TYR A 398 13.30 8.48 -8.79
C TYR A 398 12.85 7.83 -10.09
N THR A 399 12.10 8.56 -10.92
CA THR A 399 11.58 8.05 -12.20
C THR A 399 12.68 7.84 -13.25
N SER A 400 13.83 8.49 -13.13
CA SER A 400 15.01 8.15 -13.95
C SER A 400 15.73 6.88 -13.51
N TRP A 401 15.54 6.44 -12.27
CA TRP A 401 16.28 5.31 -11.72
C TRP A 401 15.47 4.03 -11.73
N ASN A 402 14.17 4.13 -11.47
CA ASN A 402 13.28 2.98 -11.27
C ASN A 402 12.42 2.69 -12.50
N ILE A 403 11.92 1.45 -12.60
CA ILE A 403 10.88 1.10 -13.57
C ILE A 403 9.57 1.77 -13.13
N THR A 404 8.99 2.57 -14.03
CA THR A 404 7.73 3.30 -13.81
C THR A 404 7.13 3.73 -15.15
N GLY A 405 5.84 4.06 -15.17
CA GLY A 405 5.16 4.63 -16.33
C GLY A 405 4.74 3.56 -17.33
N LYS A 406 4.68 3.91 -18.61
CA LYS A 406 4.25 2.96 -19.66
C LYS A 406 5.44 2.30 -20.35
N VAL A 407 5.54 0.97 -20.23
CA VAL A 407 6.50 0.15 -20.98
C VAL A 407 5.73 -0.68 -22.00
N ALA A 408 6.04 -0.52 -23.28
CA ALA A 408 5.33 -1.19 -24.38
C ALA A 408 3.80 -1.04 -24.33
N GLY A 409 3.30 0.14 -23.91
CA GLY A 409 1.87 0.44 -23.77
C GLY A 409 1.24 -0.04 -22.45
N ILE A 410 1.96 -0.82 -21.64
CA ILE A 410 1.51 -1.34 -20.35
C ILE A 410 1.94 -0.37 -19.25
N SER A 411 0.99 0.09 -18.44
CA SER A 411 1.29 0.90 -17.25
C SER A 411 1.92 0.01 -16.18
N ILE A 412 3.17 0.28 -15.82
CA ILE A 412 3.89 -0.39 -14.74
C ILE A 412 3.88 0.54 -13.52
N PRO A 413 3.48 0.06 -12.33
CA PRO A 413 3.57 0.86 -11.12
C PRO A 413 5.03 1.17 -10.79
N CYS A 414 5.25 2.14 -9.91
CA CYS A 414 6.60 2.48 -9.47
C CYS A 414 7.16 1.30 -8.72
N THR A 415 8.22 0.71 -9.26
CA THR A 415 8.88 -0.43 -8.62
C THR A 415 10.04 0.05 -7.77
N ARG A 416 10.42 -0.76 -6.78
CA ARG A 416 11.75 -0.64 -6.16
C ARG A 416 12.88 -1.11 -7.10
N ASP A 417 12.52 -1.76 -8.21
CA ASP A 417 13.46 -2.26 -9.20
C ASP A 417 14.04 -1.10 -10.01
N GLN A 418 15.37 -1.00 -10.00
CA GLN A 418 16.14 0.06 -10.63
C GLN A 418 16.63 -0.39 -12.01
N LEU A 419 16.41 0.44 -13.04
CA LEU A 419 17.03 0.30 -14.36
C LEU A 419 18.37 1.04 -14.43
N PHE A 420 18.44 2.20 -13.77
CA PHE A 420 19.58 3.12 -13.82
C PHE A 420 19.81 3.74 -12.43
N GLY A 421 20.94 4.40 -12.25
CA GLY A 421 21.28 5.07 -10.98
C GLY A 421 22.50 4.45 -10.28
N PRO A 422 22.81 4.90 -9.06
CA PRO A 422 23.96 4.42 -8.33
C PRO A 422 23.85 2.90 -8.10
N HIS A 423 24.89 2.15 -8.51
CA HIS A 423 25.09 0.72 -8.18
C HIS A 423 24.66 0.41 -6.72
N PRO A 424 24.18 -0.78 -6.34
CA PRO A 424 23.77 -1.08 -4.96
C PRO A 424 24.78 -0.65 -3.87
N PHE A 425 26.08 -0.75 -4.17
CA PHE A 425 27.15 -0.18 -3.35
C PHE A 425 27.09 1.35 -3.20
N MET A 426 26.84 2.06 -4.29
CA MET A 426 26.62 3.49 -4.32
C MET A 426 25.30 3.89 -3.63
N LYS A 427 24.27 3.02 -3.63
CA LYS A 427 23.05 3.19 -2.80
C LYS A 427 23.35 3.07 -1.31
N TRP A 428 24.35 2.27 -0.91
CA TRP A 428 24.87 2.29 0.44
C TRP A 428 25.64 3.59 0.73
N LEU A 429 26.52 4.06 -0.16
CA LEU A 429 27.26 5.32 0.01
C LEU A 429 26.37 6.57 0.06
N VAL A 430 25.54 6.77 -0.98
CA VAL A 430 24.07 6.75 -0.84
C VAL A 430 23.57 7.00 0.57
N GLY A 431 23.02 5.97 1.19
CA GLY A 431 22.52 5.92 2.56
C GLY A 431 23.44 6.45 3.65
N GLN A 432 24.77 6.38 3.48
CA GLN A 432 25.76 6.90 4.43
C GLN A 432 26.00 8.42 4.30
N GLY A 433 25.45 9.08 3.27
CA GLY A 433 25.66 10.52 3.05
C GLY A 433 26.95 10.86 2.29
N HIS A 434 27.66 9.87 1.75
CA HIS A 434 28.83 10.06 0.90
C HIS A 434 28.38 10.13 -0.57
N LEU A 435 28.43 11.32 -1.19
CA LEU A 435 27.84 11.58 -2.50
C LEU A 435 28.88 11.96 -3.56
N PRO A 436 28.98 11.21 -4.67
CA PRO A 436 29.51 11.75 -5.92
C PRO A 436 28.42 12.59 -6.63
N LEU A 437 28.81 13.78 -7.05
CA LEU A 437 27.95 14.91 -7.47
C LEU A 437 27.13 14.70 -8.76
N ASN A 438 27.33 13.60 -9.49
CA ASN A 438 26.74 13.41 -10.83
C ASN A 438 25.49 12.50 -10.84
N ILE A 439 24.93 12.21 -9.66
CA ILE A 439 23.85 11.23 -9.49
C ILE A 439 22.44 11.81 -9.78
N CYS A 440 22.21 13.10 -9.52
CA CYS A 440 20.88 13.72 -9.63
C CYS A 440 20.57 14.38 -11.01
N GLY A 441 21.49 14.34 -11.97
CA GLY A 441 21.36 15.02 -13.26
C GLY A 441 22.05 16.38 -13.35
N LYS A 442 22.02 17.01 -14.54
CA LYS A 442 22.84 18.20 -14.84
C LYS A 442 22.28 19.50 -14.26
N GLY A 443 23.08 20.11 -13.39
CA GLY A 443 22.93 21.50 -12.95
C GLY A 443 21.79 21.77 -11.98
N LEU A 444 21.41 20.75 -11.20
CA LEU A 444 20.82 20.92 -9.88
C LEU A 444 21.88 21.44 -8.90
N SER A 445 21.45 22.13 -7.85
CA SER A 445 22.35 22.49 -6.75
C SER A 445 22.75 21.26 -5.94
N LEU A 446 23.92 21.30 -5.29
CA LEU A 446 24.35 20.23 -4.38
C LEU A 446 23.33 20.01 -3.26
N GLU A 447 22.77 21.10 -2.72
CA GLU A 447 21.79 21.03 -1.66
C GLU A 447 20.48 20.41 -2.12
N SER A 448 19.97 20.79 -3.29
CA SER A 448 18.76 20.17 -3.87
C SER A 448 18.96 18.70 -4.19
N CYS A 449 20.14 18.32 -4.70
CA CYS A 449 20.47 16.91 -4.89
C CYS A 449 20.48 16.17 -3.55
N ARG A 450 21.11 16.72 -2.50
CA ARG A 450 21.10 16.13 -1.15
C ARG A 450 19.68 15.97 -0.61
N LYS A 451 18.85 17.01 -0.70
CA LYS A 451 17.43 16.97 -0.29
C LYS A 451 16.66 15.90 -1.06
N ALA A 452 16.80 15.86 -2.38
CA ALA A 452 16.16 14.86 -3.22
C ALA A 452 16.54 13.45 -2.78
N LEU A 453 17.84 13.18 -2.58
CA LEU A 453 18.31 11.86 -2.13
C LEU A 453 17.81 11.49 -0.74
N ASN A 454 17.73 12.44 0.19
CA ASN A 454 17.12 12.20 1.49
C ASN A 454 15.63 11.82 1.36
N THR A 455 14.88 12.53 0.50
CA THR A 455 13.49 12.17 0.19
C THR A 455 13.39 10.78 -0.45
N LEU A 456 14.28 10.40 -1.37
CA LEU A 456 14.29 9.04 -1.92
C LEU A 456 14.54 7.99 -0.83
N ARG A 457 15.43 8.26 0.12
CA ARG A 457 15.65 7.37 1.27
C ARG A 457 14.39 7.25 2.13
N THR A 458 13.65 8.33 2.36
CA THR A 458 12.40 8.24 3.13
C THR A 458 11.40 7.32 2.44
N TRP A 459 11.29 7.37 1.10
CA TRP A 459 10.43 6.48 0.32
C TRP A 459 10.87 5.02 0.42
N GLU A 460 12.17 4.73 0.27
CA GLU A 460 12.73 3.37 0.42
C GLU A 460 12.51 2.80 1.83
N VAL A 461 12.66 3.64 2.86
CA VAL A 461 12.38 3.23 4.24
C VAL A 461 10.90 2.92 4.43
N ASP A 462 10.00 3.64 3.77
CA ASP A 462 8.56 3.36 3.86
C ASP A 462 8.19 2.05 3.14
N PHE A 463 8.84 1.72 2.02
CA PHE A 463 8.73 0.40 1.40
C PHE A 463 9.12 -0.71 2.37
N ASP A 464 10.31 -0.62 2.96
CA ASP A 464 10.80 -1.62 3.89
C ASP A 464 9.91 -1.71 5.13
N TRP A 465 9.36 -0.58 5.61
CA TRP A 465 8.42 -0.54 6.72
C TRP A 465 7.15 -1.31 6.39
N THR A 466 6.45 -0.96 5.31
CA THR A 466 5.21 -1.65 4.89
C THR A 466 5.46 -3.14 4.63
N VAL A 467 6.48 -3.49 3.83
CA VAL A 467 6.75 -4.89 3.47
C VAL A 467 7.14 -5.72 4.69
N SER A 468 7.92 -5.17 5.63
CA SER A 468 8.32 -5.90 6.84
C SER A 468 7.14 -6.16 7.78
N GLN A 469 6.16 -5.26 7.85
CA GLN A 469 4.94 -5.49 8.64
C GLN A 469 4.08 -6.61 8.04
N HIS A 470 3.86 -6.58 6.73
CA HIS A 470 3.14 -7.65 6.03
C HIS A 470 3.88 -8.99 6.14
N LEU A 471 5.21 -8.98 6.00
CA LEU A 471 6.05 -10.17 6.17
C LEU A 471 5.92 -10.74 7.59
N ALA A 472 5.98 -9.91 8.62
CA ALA A 472 5.88 -10.35 10.01
C ALA A 472 4.52 -11.01 10.31
N GLY A 473 3.42 -10.41 9.82
CA GLY A 473 2.07 -10.98 9.94
C GLY A 473 1.92 -12.29 9.16
N ALA A 474 2.39 -12.31 7.91
CA ALA A 474 2.31 -13.46 7.05
C ALA A 474 3.13 -14.65 7.58
N GLN A 475 4.37 -14.41 8.05
CA GLN A 475 5.22 -15.44 8.65
C GLN A 475 4.60 -16.03 9.91
N PHE A 476 3.96 -15.18 10.73
CA PHE A 476 3.22 -15.66 11.90
C PHE A 476 2.09 -16.61 11.48
N ALA A 477 1.22 -16.18 10.56
CA ALA A 477 0.12 -16.99 10.05
C ALA A 477 0.59 -18.30 9.41
N ALA A 478 1.67 -18.26 8.63
CA ALA A 478 2.29 -19.44 8.03
C ALA A 478 2.78 -20.48 9.04
N GLY A 479 3.12 -20.05 10.26
CA GLY A 479 3.54 -20.93 11.34
C GLY A 479 2.40 -21.56 12.14
N VAL A 480 1.19 -20.99 12.09
CA VAL A 480 0.08 -21.40 12.97
C VAL A 480 -1.16 -21.90 12.21
N CYS A 481 -1.45 -21.38 11.02
CA CYS A 481 -2.64 -21.74 10.26
C CYS A 481 -2.47 -23.05 9.49
N LYS A 482 -3.61 -23.73 9.26
CA LYS A 482 -3.66 -25.03 8.60
C LYS A 482 -4.72 -25.04 7.51
N PRO A 483 -4.53 -25.82 6.42
CA PRO A 483 -5.60 -26.03 5.45
C PRO A 483 -6.80 -26.70 6.12
N LEU A 484 -8.00 -26.32 5.70
CA LEU A 484 -9.24 -26.95 6.15
C LEU A 484 -9.79 -27.91 5.07
N PRO A 485 -10.62 -28.90 5.47
CA PRO A 485 -11.35 -29.72 4.52
C PRO A 485 -12.17 -28.85 3.55
N GLN A 486 -12.31 -29.31 2.31
CA GLN A 486 -13.02 -28.56 1.28
C GLN A 486 -14.45 -28.22 1.73
N GLY A 487 -14.84 -26.96 1.52
CA GLY A 487 -16.16 -26.46 1.90
C GLY A 487 -16.29 -26.05 3.37
N LYS A 488 -15.28 -26.29 4.21
CA LYS A 488 -15.20 -25.76 5.57
C LYS A 488 -14.41 -24.46 5.62
N SER A 489 -14.86 -23.50 6.42
CA SER A 489 -14.11 -22.29 6.74
C SER A 489 -13.83 -22.16 8.24
N SER A 490 -12.86 -21.32 8.58
CA SER A 490 -12.60 -20.91 9.97
C SER A 490 -13.85 -20.36 10.61
N PHE A 491 -14.63 -19.54 9.88
CA PHE A 491 -15.90 -18.97 10.32
C PHE A 491 -16.91 -20.05 10.73
N GLN A 492 -17.01 -21.15 9.99
CA GLN A 492 -17.90 -22.27 10.33
C GLN A 492 -17.38 -23.09 11.52
N ASN A 493 -16.07 -23.36 11.54
CA ASN A 493 -15.41 -24.14 12.59
C ASN A 493 -15.35 -23.43 13.96
N PHE A 494 -15.81 -22.18 14.08
CA PHE A 494 -15.99 -21.56 15.39
C PHE A 494 -17.01 -22.28 16.25
N CYS A 495 -18.01 -22.89 15.62
CA CYS A 495 -19.25 -23.29 16.25
C CYS A 495 -19.32 -24.80 16.52
N ASP A 496 -18.55 -25.56 15.74
CA ASP A 496 -18.16 -26.94 16.04
C ASP A 496 -17.28 -26.97 17.33
#